data_AF-A0A7V9P3H7-F1
#
_entry.id   AF-A0A7V9P3H7-F1
#
_cell.length_a   1.000
_cell.length_b   1.000
_cell.length_c   1.000
_cell.angle_alpha   90.00
_cell.angle_beta   90.00
_cell.angle_gamma   90.00
#
_symmetry.space_group_name_H-M   'P 1'
#
loop_
_entity.id
_entity.type
_entity.pdbx_description
1 polymer ?
#
loop_
_entity_poly.entity_id
_entity_poly.type
_entity_poly.pdbx_seq_one_letter_code
_entity_poly.pdbx_strand_id
1 'polypeptide(L)' 'LIIVDNVVRGGRVLDEASDDPSSQGVRRFFEGLASDTRVSATVIQTVGSKGWDGFALALVT' A
#
# COMPACT_ATOMS: atom_id res chain seq x y z
N LEU A 1 -9.49 7.61 -11.00
CA LEU A 1 -8.17 7.42 -10.38
C LEU A 1 -8.34 7.46 -8.88
N ILE A 2 -7.91 6.42 -8.18
CA ILE A 2 -7.93 6.32 -6.73
C ILE A 2 -6.47 6.39 -6.25
N ILE A 3 -6.22 7.18 -5.21
CA ILE A 3 -4.89 7.33 -4.59
C ILE A 3 -5.03 6.96 -3.12
N VAL A 4 -4.15 6.08 -2.63
CA VAL A 4 -4.10 5.68 -1.21
C VAL A 4 -2.69 5.94 -0.69
N ASP A 5 -2.57 6.79 0.32
CA ASP A 5 -1.29 7.19 0.89
C ASP A 5 -0.85 6.25 2.03
N ASN A 6 0.43 6.32 2.39
CA ASN A 6 1.08 5.61 3.48
C ASN A 6 1.01 4.07 3.41
N VAL A 7 1.21 3.50 2.22
CA VAL A 7 1.08 2.05 1.98
C VAL A 7 2.40 1.28 2.08
N VAL A 8 3.50 1.89 2.50
CA VAL A 8 4.80 1.20 2.65
C VAL A 8 5.25 1.17 4.10
N ARG A 9 4.92 2.20 4.89
CA ARG A 9 5.10 2.22 6.35
C ARG A 9 6.54 1.90 6.79
N GLY A 10 7.54 2.42 6.05
CA GLY A 10 8.95 2.11 6.32
C GLY A 10 9.29 0.63 6.18
N GLY A 11 8.63 -0.10 5.27
CA GLY A 11 8.84 -1.51 5.02
C GLY A 11 8.14 -2.46 5.99
N ARG A 12 7.49 -1.95 7.05
CA ARG A 12 6.82 -2.79 8.07
C ARG A 12 5.69 -3.66 7.51
N VAL A 13 5.16 -3.31 6.34
CA VAL A 13 4.19 -4.15 5.62
C VAL A 13 4.72 -5.54 5.27
N LEU A 14 6.06 -5.72 5.23
CA LEU A 14 6.72 -7.00 5.00
C LEU A 14 6.91 -7.84 6.29
N ASP A 15 6.67 -7.27 7.48
CA ASP A 15 6.80 -7.99 8.74
C ASP A 15 5.53 -8.80 9.03
N GLU A 16 5.51 -10.06 8.60
CA GLU A 16 4.37 -10.97 8.75
C GLU A 16 3.97 -11.20 10.22
N ALA A 17 4.92 -11.12 11.15
CA ALA A 17 4.68 -11.31 12.58
C ALA A 17 4.11 -10.06 13.27
N SER A 18 4.07 -8.92 12.58
CA SER A 18 3.62 -7.65 13.14
C SER A 18 2.14 -7.67 13.53
N ASP A 19 1.85 -7.23 14.75
CA ASP A 19 0.52 -6.99 15.29
C ASP A 19 0.02 -5.56 15.04
N ASP A 20 0.82 -4.71 14.39
CA ASP A 20 0.45 -3.33 14.03
C ASP A 20 -0.78 -3.32 13.09
N PRO A 21 -1.94 -2.82 13.57
CA PRO A 21 -3.17 -2.84 12.79
C PRO A 21 -3.04 -2.08 11.46
N SER A 22 -2.17 -1.08 11.41
CA SER A 22 -1.96 -0.28 10.20
C SER A 22 -1.22 -1.07 9.11
N SER A 23 -0.17 -1.80 9.47
CA SER A 23 0.57 -2.67 8.55
C SER A 23 -0.28 -3.85 8.07
N GLN A 24 -1.06 -4.46 8.97
CA GLN A 24 -2.03 -5.49 8.59
C GLN A 24 -3.14 -4.97 7.67
N GLY A 25 -3.64 -3.75 7.91
CA GLY A 25 -4.62 -3.09 7.05
C GLY A 25 -4.11 -2.89 5.63
N VAL A 26 -2.86 -2.44 5.49
CA VAL A 26 -2.22 -2.27 4.18
C VAL A 26 -2.01 -3.59 3.45
N ARG A 27 -1.63 -4.67 4.16
CA ARG A 27 -1.56 -6.01 3.54
C ARG A 27 -2.90 -6.49 3.01
N ARG A 28 -3.96 -6.39 3.81
CA ARG A 28 -5.34 -6.71 3.36
C ARG A 28 -5.78 -5.84 2.19
N PHE A 29 -5.40 -4.57 2.19
CA PHE A 29 -5.63 -3.67 1.06
C PHE A 29 -4.93 -4.16 -0.22
N PHE A 30 -3.65 -4.56 -0.14
CA PHE A 30 -2.91 -5.10 -1.29
C PHE A 30 -3.50 -6.42 -1.81
N GLU A 31 -3.93 -7.32 -0.92
CA GLU A 31 -4.63 -8.55 -1.32
C GLU A 31 -5.91 -8.22 -2.11
N GLY A 32 -6.73 -7.29 -1.61
CA GLY A 32 -7.92 -6.82 -2.30
C GLY A 32 -7.59 -6.21 -3.66
N LEU A 33 -6.61 -5.30 -3.68
CA LEU A 33 -6.20 -4.57 -4.89
C LEU A 33 -5.65 -5.49 -5.98
N ALA A 34 -4.87 -6.51 -5.61
CA ALA A 34 -4.31 -7.48 -6.56
C ALA A 34 -5.37 -8.40 -7.18
N SER A 35 -6.49 -8.62 -6.47
CA SER A 35 -7.59 -9.47 -6.93
C SER A 35 -8.72 -8.71 -7.65
N ASP A 36 -8.76 -7.37 -7.57
CA ASP A 36 -9.86 -6.57 -8.11
C ASP A 36 -9.66 -6.29 -9.61
N THR A 37 -10.42 -6.99 -10.45
CA THR A 37 -10.34 -6.85 -11.91
C THR A 37 -10.93 -5.54 -12.45
N ARG A 38 -11.55 -4.72 -11.61
CA ARG A 38 -12.12 -3.41 -12.02
C ARG A 38 -11.08 -2.29 -11.99
N VAL A 39 -9.86 -2.60 -11.57
CA VAL A 39 -8.77 -1.62 -11.51
C VAL A 39 -7.46 -2.19 -12.07
N SER A 40 -6.67 -1.30 -12.68
CA SER A 40 -5.24 -1.51 -12.92
C SER A 40 -4.47 -0.67 -11.91
N ALA A 41 -3.58 -1.29 -11.13
CA ALA A 41 -2.95 -0.61 -9.99
C ALA A 41 -1.45 -0.83 -9.88
N THR A 42 -0.78 0.09 -9.20
CA THR A 42 0.64 0.02 -8.85
C THR A 42 0.92 0.76 -7.52
N VAL A 43 2.09 0.53 -6.94
CA VAL A 43 2.57 1.21 -5.73
C VAL A 43 3.92 1.85 -6.02
N ILE A 44 4.07 3.11 -5.60
CA ILE A 44 5.32 3.86 -5.72
C ILE A 44 5.86 4.13 -4.31
N GLN A 45 7.05 3.62 -4.02
CA GLN A 45 7.77 3.94 -2.80
C GLN A 45 8.39 5.33 -2.90
N THR A 46 8.39 6.05 -1.78
CA THR A 46 8.94 7.41 -1.68
C THR A 46 9.89 7.49 -0.48
N VAL A 47 10.95 8.29 -0.63
CA VAL A 47 11.85 8.68 0.45
C VAL A 47 12.02 10.19 0.42
N GLY A 48 12.20 10.80 1.59
CA GLY A 48 12.42 12.24 1.70
C GLY A 48 12.38 12.74 3.15
N SER A 49 12.09 14.02 3.33
CA SER A 49 12.01 14.65 4.65
C SER A 49 10.93 14.06 5.57
N LYS A 50 9.96 13.33 5.01
CA LYS A 50 8.92 12.61 5.74
C LYS A 50 9.29 11.16 6.10
N GLY A 51 10.51 10.72 5.75
CA GLY A 51 10.96 9.34 5.93
C GLY A 51 10.67 8.47 4.71
N TRP A 52 10.64 7.15 4.92
CA TRP A 52 10.36 6.14 3.90
C TRP A 52 8.90 5.68 3.97
N ASP A 53 8.16 5.92 2.88
CA ASP A 53 6.80 5.45 2.73
C ASP A 53 6.47 5.18 1.25
N GLY A 54 5.20 5.31 0.86
CA GLY A 54 4.75 5.23 -0.53
C GLY A 54 3.24 5.36 -0.64
N PHE A 55 2.75 5.51 -1.88
CA PHE A 55 1.33 5.59 -2.20
C PHE A 55 0.96 4.61 -3.31
N ALA A 56 -0.27 4.12 -3.27
CA ALA A 56 -0.87 3.32 -4.32
C ALA A 56 -1.62 4.21 -5.32
N LEU A 57 -1.55 3.84 -6.60
CA LEU A 57 -2.35 4.40 -7.68
C LEU A 57 -3.20 3.28 -8.27
N ALA A 58 -4.52 3.50 -8.37
CA ALA A 58 -5.43 2.57 -9.02
C ALA A 58 -6.32 3.29 -10.04
N LEU A 59 -6.23 2.88 -11.30
CA LEU A 59 -7.07 3.36 -12.38
C LEU A 59 -8.25 2.41 -12.55
N VAL A 60 -9.48 2.94 -12.52
CA VAL A 60 -10.69 2.15 -12.80
C VAL A 60 -10.76 1.84 -14.30
N THR A 61 -11.01 0.58 -14.62
CA THR A 61 -11.05 0.03 -15.99
C THR A 61 -12.41 -0.54 -16.32
#